data_AF-A0A1J6KG76-F1
#
_entry.id   AF-A0A1J6KG76-F1
#
_cell.length_a   1.000
_cell.length_b   1.000
_cell.length_c   1.000
_cell.angle_alpha   90.00
_cell.angle_beta   90.00
_cell.angle_gamma   90.00
#
_symmetry.space_group_name_H-M   'P 1'
#
loop_
_entity.id
_entity.type
_entity.pdbx_description
1 polymer ?
#
loop_
_entity_poly.entity_id
_entity_poly.type
_entity_poly.pdbx_seq_one_letter_code
_entity_poly.pdbx_strand_id
1 'polypeptide(L)'
;MKKEAPNEVLEGNVFPLLSLFNDLVATTIAKVASCSSNDYLNVKNSCKILNEISEDRQVVKNLSLELFDEDYWRPTHYLQKLDSLLEKYRESRSLV
;
A
#
# COMPACT_ATOMS: atom_id res chain seq x y z
N MET A 1 -31.69 12.10 -43.52
CA MET A 1 -31.26 11.93 -42.13
C MET A 1 -30.40 10.67 -42.06
N LYS A 2 -29.08 10.82 -41.86
CA LYS A 2 -28.18 9.69 -41.64
C LYS A 2 -28.40 9.20 -40.21
N LYS A 3 -28.67 7.91 -40.03
CA LYS A 3 -28.73 7.28 -38.71
C LYS A 3 -27.29 7.06 -38.26
N GLU A 4 -26.85 7.74 -37.21
CA GLU A 4 -25.61 7.40 -36.50
C GLU A 4 -25.80 6.05 -35.82
N ALA A 5 -24.80 5.17 -35.99
CA ALA A 5 -24.72 3.88 -35.34
C ALA A 5 -24.53 4.06 -33.82
N PRO A 6 -25.02 3.13 -32.98
CA PRO A 6 -24.84 3.22 -31.55
C PRO A 6 -23.34 3.05 -31.22
N ASN A 7 -22.78 4.01 -30.49
CA ASN A 7 -21.45 3.90 -29.91
C ASN A 7 -21.38 2.62 -29.07
N GLU A 8 -20.61 1.63 -29.53
CA GLU A 8 -20.25 0.46 -28.74
C GLU A 8 -19.46 0.95 -27.52
N VAL A 9 -20.10 0.88 -26.36
CA VAL A 9 -19.42 1.02 -25.07
C VAL A 9 -18.45 -0.15 -24.98
N LEU A 10 -17.15 0.15 -25.03
CA LEU A 10 -16.08 -0.81 -24.83
C LEU A 10 -16.07 -1.27 -23.36
N GLU A 11 -17.02 -2.11 -22.96
CA GLU A 11 -17.04 -2.82 -21.66
C GLU A 11 -16.10 -4.05 -21.66
N GLY A 12 -14.99 -3.98 -22.41
CA GLY A 12 -14.01 -5.05 -22.53
C GLY A 12 -12.75 -4.78 -21.71
N ASN A 13 -12.46 -5.62 -20.72
CA ASN A 13 -11.15 -5.78 -20.06
C ASN A 13 -10.58 -4.62 -19.21
N VAL A 14 -11.42 -3.89 -18.46
CA VAL A 14 -10.91 -2.96 -17.43
C VAL A 14 -10.31 -3.70 -16.22
N PHE A 15 -10.85 -4.87 -15.89
CA PHE A 15 -10.46 -5.64 -14.70
C PHE A 15 -8.97 -6.07 -14.67
N PRO A 16 -8.39 -6.63 -15.76
CA PRO A 16 -6.99 -7.07 -15.74
C PRO A 16 -5.98 -5.92 -15.64
N LEU A 17 -6.31 -4.75 -16.17
CA LEU A 17 -5.44 -3.57 -16.12
C LEU A 17 -5.41 -2.97 -14.72
N LEU A 18 -6.55 -2.96 -14.02
CA LEU A 18 -6.64 -2.47 -12.65
C LEU A 18 -5.88 -3.38 -11.67
N SER A 19 -5.97 -4.70 -11.82
CA SER A 19 -5.19 -5.63 -11.00
C SER A 19 -3.69 -5.47 -11.23
N LEU A 20 -3.27 -5.36 -12.51
CA LEU A 20 -1.86 -5.13 -12.85
C LEU A 20 -1.34 -3.81 -12.25
N PHE A 21 -2.15 -2.75 -12.29
CA PHE A 21 -1.80 -1.48 -11.68
C PHE A 21 -1.61 -1.64 -10.16
N ASN A 22 -2.53 -2.32 -9.48
CA ASN A 22 -2.43 -2.56 -8.04
C ASN A 22 -1.18 -3.39 -7.69
N ASP A 23 -0.84 -4.42 -8.46
CA ASP A 23 0.36 -5.25 -8.24
C ASP A 23 1.65 -4.43 -8.39
N LEU A 24 1.71 -3.57 -9.41
CA LEU A 24 2.86 -2.69 -9.64
C LEU A 24 3.00 -1.66 -8.52
N VAL A 25 1.89 -1.07 -8.08
CA VAL A 25 1.85 -0.12 -6.97
C VAL A 25 2.27 -0.83 -5.67
N ALA A 26 1.70 -1.99 -5.36
CA ALA A 26 2.07 -2.81 -4.20
C ALA A 26 3.57 -3.14 -4.20
N THR A 27 4.12 -3.58 -5.35
CA THR A 27 5.55 -3.85 -5.50
C THR A 27 6.40 -2.61 -5.23
N THR A 28 5.97 -1.44 -5.71
CA THR A 28 6.67 -0.17 -5.48
C THR A 28 6.63 0.22 -4.01
N ILE A 29 5.47 0.13 -3.36
CA ILE A 29 5.31 0.43 -1.94
C ILE A 29 6.12 -0.55 -1.08
N ALA A 30 6.18 -1.84 -1.44
CA ALA A 30 6.99 -2.83 -0.74
C ALA A 30 8.49 -2.48 -0.79
N LYS A 31 8.98 -1.97 -1.92
CA LYS A 31 10.36 -1.47 -2.03
C LYS A 31 10.59 -0.25 -1.16
N VAL A 32 9.66 0.72 -1.15
CA VAL A 32 9.74 1.88 -0.25
C VAL A 32 9.77 1.43 1.21
N ALA A 33 8.90 0.50 1.60
CA ALA A 33 8.86 -0.08 2.94
C ALA A 33 10.18 -0.75 3.34
N SER A 34 10.84 -1.43 2.39
CA SER A 34 12.15 -2.07 2.64
C SER A 34 13.30 -1.08 2.80
N CYS A 35 13.16 0.14 2.31
CA CYS A 35 14.18 1.19 2.43
C CYS A 35 13.93 2.10 3.63
N SER A 36 12.67 2.43 3.94
CA SER A 36 12.31 3.46 4.91
C SER A 36 10.89 3.26 5.43
N SER A 37 10.76 2.93 6.71
CA SER A 37 9.45 2.84 7.39
C SER A 37 8.73 4.20 7.43
N ASN A 38 9.48 5.30 7.50
CA ASN A 38 8.93 6.65 7.49
C ASN A 38 8.34 7.03 6.13
N ASP A 39 9.04 6.72 5.04
CA ASP A 39 8.51 6.99 3.69
C ASP A 39 7.34 6.08 3.35
N TYR A 40 7.37 4.82 3.81
CA TYR A 40 6.19 3.95 3.75
C TYR A 40 4.99 4.58 4.47
N LEU A 41 5.17 5.11 5.67
CA LEU A 41 4.11 5.78 6.41
C LEU A 41 3.59 7.02 5.68
N ASN A 42 4.45 7.79 5.04
CA ASN A 42 4.05 8.93 4.23
C ASN A 42 3.20 8.48 3.03
N VAL A 43 3.63 7.44 2.31
CA VAL A 43 2.87 6.84 1.19
C VAL A 43 1.53 6.26 1.66
N LYS A 44 1.52 5.53 2.78
CA LYS A 44 0.31 4.96 3.36
C LYS A 44 -0.71 6.01 3.78
N ASN A 45 -0.26 7.18 4.24
CA ASN A 45 -1.15 8.25 4.70
C ASN A 45 -1.49 9.28 3.61
N SER A 46 -0.97 9.17 2.39
CA SER A 46 -1.16 10.19 1.36
C SER A 46 -2.56 10.16 0.73
N CYS A 47 -3.12 8.98 0.48
CA CYS A 47 -4.49 8.84 -0.01
C CYS A 47 -5.10 7.46 0.33
N LYS A 48 -6.44 7.35 0.18
CA LYS A 48 -7.20 6.14 0.52
C LYS A 48 -6.74 4.91 -0.26
N ILE A 49 -6.52 5.02 -1.57
CA ILE A 49 -6.11 3.89 -2.41
C ILE A 49 -4.73 3.37 -1.98
N LEU A 50 -3.78 4.27 -1.77
CA LEU A 50 -2.43 3.90 -1.31
C LEU A 50 -2.48 3.33 0.10
N ASN A 51 -3.36 3.83 0.96
CA ASN A 51 -3.60 3.25 2.28
C ASN A 51 -4.03 1.79 2.18
N GLU A 52 -5.06 1.51 1.39
CA GLU A 52 -5.61 0.16 1.17
C GLU A 52 -4.55 -0.80 0.61
N ILE A 53 -3.80 -0.38 -0.42
CA ILE A 53 -2.73 -1.21 -1.00
C ILE A 53 -1.58 -1.42 0.00
N SER A 54 -1.28 -0.42 0.82
CA SER A 54 -0.20 -0.50 1.83
C SER A 54 -0.51 -1.47 2.98
N GLU A 55 -1.77 -1.86 3.16
CA GLU A 55 -2.18 -2.86 4.14
C GLU A 55 -2.00 -4.30 3.63
N ASP A 56 -1.63 -4.49 2.36
CA ASP A 56 -1.36 -5.81 1.81
C ASP A 56 -0.22 -6.50 2.56
N ARG A 57 -0.42 -7.77 2.91
CA ARG A 57 0.54 -8.59 3.66
C ARG A 57 1.92 -8.63 3.00
N GLN A 58 1.96 -8.70 1.66
CA GLN A 58 3.20 -8.74 0.89
C GLN A 58 3.95 -7.41 0.93
N VAL A 59 3.26 -6.29 1.15
CA VAL A 59 3.88 -4.99 1.37
C VAL A 59 4.41 -4.91 2.81
N VAL A 60 3.55 -5.19 3.79
CA VAL A 60 3.87 -5.06 5.22
C VAL A 60 5.06 -5.95 5.60
N LYS A 61 5.17 -7.18 5.09
CA LYS A 61 6.31 -8.08 5.40
C LYS A 61 7.69 -7.51 5.00
N ASN A 62 7.71 -6.55 4.06
CA ASN A 62 8.94 -5.92 3.56
C ASN A 62 9.34 -4.69 4.36
N LEU A 63 8.61 -4.31 5.42
CA LEU A 63 8.97 -3.16 6.26
C LEU A 63 10.37 -3.31 6.85
N SER A 64 11.21 -2.30 6.62
CA SER A 64 12.47 -2.14 7.34
C SER A 64 12.19 -1.77 8.79
N LEU A 65 12.76 -2.55 9.69
CA LEU A 65 12.69 -2.32 11.14
C LEU A 65 13.81 -1.41 11.64
N GLU A 66 14.80 -1.07 10.79
CA GLU A 66 16.00 -0.32 11.17
C GLU A 66 15.72 1.15 11.52
N LEU A 67 14.52 1.67 11.25
CA LEU A 67 14.15 3.08 11.50
C LEU A 67 13.08 3.26 12.59
N PHE A 68 12.81 2.22 13.37
CA PHE A 68 12.09 2.37 14.65
C PHE A 68 13.05 2.82 15.77
N ASP A 69 14.12 3.54 15.42
CA ASP A 69 15.03 4.16 16.38
C ASP A 69 14.21 4.91 17.45
N GLU A 70 14.38 4.45 18.68
CA GLU A 70 13.66 4.89 19.88
C GLU A 70 13.93 6.37 20.23
N ASP A 71 14.87 7.01 19.54
CA ASP A 71 15.43 8.32 19.89
C ASP A 71 14.74 9.53 19.25
N TYR A 72 13.77 9.33 18.33
CA TYR A 72 12.99 10.45 17.80
C TYR A 72 11.76 10.70 18.67
N TRP A 73 11.64 11.91 19.22
CA TRP A 73 10.42 12.36 19.89
C TRP A 73 9.25 12.32 18.90
N ARG A 74 8.40 11.30 18.99
CA ARG A 74 7.23 11.16 18.10
C ARG A 74 5.95 11.46 18.87
N PRO A 75 4.99 12.19 18.26
CA PRO A 75 3.67 12.40 18.88
C PRO A 75 3.00 11.07 19.27
N THR A 76 2.27 11.04 20.38
CA THR A 76 1.64 9.80 20.91
C THR A 76 0.75 9.06 19.91
N HIS A 77 0.05 9.80 19.02
CA HIS A 77 -0.77 9.21 17.95
C HIS A 77 0.05 8.49 16.87
N TYR A 78 1.33 8.84 16.73
CA TYR A 78 2.27 8.16 15.85
C TYR A 78 2.68 6.81 16.45
N LEU A 79 2.95 6.76 17.75
CA LEU A 79 3.29 5.52 18.47
C LEU A 79 2.18 4.48 18.38
N GLN A 80 0.92 4.88 18.58
CA GLN A 80 -0.24 3.97 18.43
C GLN A 80 -0.37 3.39 17.01
N LYS A 81 -0.04 4.18 15.98
CA LYS A 81 -0.03 3.70 14.58
C LYS A 81 1.13 2.74 14.32
N LEU A 82 2.29 2.97 14.96
CA LEU A 82 3.43 2.06 14.87
C LEU A 82 3.14 0.73 15.54
N ASP A 83 2.53 0.72 16.73
CA ASP A 83 2.18 -0.52 17.44
C ASP A 83 1.25 -1.39 16.58
N SER A 84 0.21 -0.79 16.00
CA SER A 84 -0.70 -1.49 15.09
C SER A 84 0.01 -2.04 13.84
N LEU A 85 0.99 -1.31 13.30
CA LEU A 85 1.79 -1.78 12.15
C LEU A 85 2.74 -2.91 12.53
N LEU A 86 3.36 -2.85 13.71
CA LEU A 86 4.25 -3.90 14.21
C LEU A 86 3.50 -5.21 14.46
N GLU A 87 2.28 -5.13 14.99
CA GLU A 87 1.42 -6.31 15.13
C GLU A 87 1.10 -6.93 13.76
N LYS A 88 0.68 -6.12 12.78
CA LYS A 88 0.45 -6.61 11.41
C LYS A 88 1.70 -7.20 10.77
N TYR A 89 2.86 -6.60 11.03
CA TYR A 89 4.15 -7.14 10.57
C TYR A 89 4.42 -8.52 11.18
N ARG A 90 4.24 -8.68 12.49
CA ARG A 90 4.40 -9.96 13.19
C ARG A 90 3.45 -11.03 12.64
N GLU A 91 2.17 -10.69 12.49
CA GLU A 91 1.15 -11.56 11.90
C GLU A 91 1.54 -11.99 10.47
N SER A 92 2.02 -11.04 9.66
CA SER A 92 2.43 -11.30 8.27
C SER A 92 3.55 -12.33 8.14
N ARG A 93 4.42 -12.43 9.17
CA ARG A 93 5.54 -13.39 9.24
C ARG A 93 5.17 -14.72 9.89
N SER A 94 4.21 -14.73 10.81
CA SER A 94 3.85 -15.93 11.61
C SER A 94 3.14 -17.04 10.84
N LEU A 95 2.56 -16.75 9.68
CA LEU A 95 1.87 -17.71 8.81
C LEU A 95 2.82 -18.29 7.73
N VAL A 96 4.05 -18.64 8.12
CA VAL A 96 5.07 -19.32 7.30
C VAL A 96 5.55 -20.56 8.03
#